data_AF-A0AA35S455-F1
#
_entry.id   AF-A0AA35S455-F1
#
_cell.length_a   1.000
_cell.length_b   1.000
_cell.length_c   1.000
_cell.angle_alpha   90.00
_cell.angle_beta   90.00
_cell.angle_gamma   90.00
#
_symmetry.space_group_name_H-M   'P 1'
#
loop_
_entity.id
_entity.type
_entity.pdbx_description
1 polymer ?
#
loop_
_entity_poly.entity_id
_entity_poly.type
_entity_poly.pdbx_seq_one_letter_code
_entity_poly.pdbx_strand_id
1 'polypeptide(L)'
;MRESIHALRCDFLCLQDTQSERTRLRYFVIHKLPGLTFLDSRAVSGGERKEAKRVGAFMRVVRPPDETFSEASKVSKETSSGQEYTPLPASTDTSGNHRGVFGQCKYVYYGKHSEGNRFIRNNQL
;
A
#
# COMPACT_ATOMS: atom_id res chain seq x y z
N MET A 1 11.30 -11.21 31.32
CA MET A 1 10.26 -11.92 30.55
C MET A 1 8.96 -11.12 30.45
N ARG A 2 8.96 -9.87 29.94
CA ARG A 2 7.72 -9.08 29.76
C ARG A 2 7.64 -8.29 28.44
N GLU A 3 8.58 -8.46 27.51
CA GLU A 3 8.57 -7.71 26.24
C GLU A 3 7.92 -8.48 25.07
N SER A 4 7.72 -9.80 25.20
CA SER A 4 7.23 -10.64 24.09
C SER A 4 5.72 -10.58 23.85
N ILE A 5 4.93 -9.95 24.73
CA ILE A 5 3.46 -9.91 24.61
C ILE A 5 3.00 -8.73 23.72
N HIS A 6 3.75 -7.61 23.70
CA HIS A 6 3.35 -6.42 22.95
C HIS A 6 3.54 -6.58 21.43
N ALA A 7 4.62 -7.24 20.99
CA ALA A 7 4.87 -7.50 19.57
C ALA A 7 3.81 -8.42 18.95
N LEU A 8 3.46 -9.52 19.63
CA LEU A 8 2.41 -10.45 19.18
C LEU A 8 1.03 -9.80 19.09
N ARG A 9 0.77 -8.78 19.92
CA ARG A 9 -0.51 -8.06 19.93
C ARG A 9 -0.62 -7.08 18.76
N CYS A 10 0.48 -6.42 18.37
CA CYS A 10 0.53 -5.58 17.16
C CYS A 10 0.39 -6.41 15.88
N ASP A 11 1.08 -7.56 15.79
CA ASP A 11 1.02 -8.42 14.61
C ASP A 11 -0.40 -8.99 14.41
N PHE A 12 -1.08 -9.37 15.50
CA PHE A 12 -2.46 -9.84 15.46
C PHE A 12 -3.45 -8.74 15.04
N LEU A 13 -3.29 -7.51 15.55
CA LEU A 13 -4.12 -6.36 15.17
C LEU A 13 -3.92 -5.99 13.69
N CYS A 14 -2.68 -5.97 13.20
CA CYS A 14 -2.38 -5.66 11.79
C CYS A 14 -2.89 -6.76 10.83
N LEU A 15 -2.84 -8.03 11.24
CA LEU A 15 -3.49 -9.12 10.51
C LEU A 15 -5.01 -8.96 10.48
N GLN A 16 -5.64 -8.52 11.56
CA GLN A 16 -7.08 -8.21 11.54
C GLN A 16 -7.40 -7.02 10.62
N ASP A 17 -6.56 -5.98 10.63
CA ASP A 17 -6.71 -4.82 9.74
C ASP A 17 -6.57 -5.24 8.27
N THR A 18 -5.58 -6.07 7.92
CA THR A 18 -5.40 -6.53 6.52
C THR A 18 -6.48 -7.51 6.05
N GLN A 19 -6.94 -8.43 6.90
CA GLN A 19 -8.04 -9.35 6.56
C GLN A 19 -9.39 -8.62 6.45
N SER A 20 -9.61 -7.62 7.31
CA SER A 20 -10.82 -6.79 7.26
C SER A 20 -10.83 -5.92 6.00
N GLU A 21 -9.71 -5.31 5.62
CA GLU A 21 -9.57 -4.54 4.38
C GLU A 21 -9.77 -5.41 3.14
N ARG A 22 -9.19 -6.61 3.10
CA ARG A 22 -9.40 -7.56 2.00
C ARG A 22 -10.88 -7.93 1.85
N THR A 23 -11.55 -8.22 2.96
CA THR A 23 -12.99 -8.56 2.97
C THR A 23 -13.83 -7.37 2.54
N ARG A 24 -13.45 -6.16 2.98
CA ARG A 24 -14.09 -4.90 2.62
C ARG A 24 -14.05 -4.67 1.11
N LEU A 25 -12.86 -4.76 0.50
CA LEU A 25 -12.70 -4.61 -0.95
C LEU A 25 -13.50 -5.66 -1.73
N ARG A 26 -13.52 -6.90 -1.26
CA ARG A 26 -14.27 -7.99 -1.90
C ARG A 26 -15.77 -7.70 -1.98
N TYR A 27 -16.40 -7.27 -0.90
CA TYR A 27 -17.83 -6.93 -0.91
C TYR A 27 -18.13 -5.68 -1.75
N PHE A 28 -17.24 -4.69 -1.75
CA PHE A 28 -17.40 -3.51 -2.59
C PHE A 28 -17.40 -3.88 -4.09
N VAL A 29 -16.49 -4.75 -4.52
CA VAL A 29 -16.42 -5.21 -5.92
C VAL A 29 -17.69 -6.00 -6.29
N ILE A 30 -18.14 -6.91 -5.41
CA ILE A 30 -19.37 -7.68 -5.64
C ILE A 30 -20.61 -6.75 -5.74
N HIS A 31 -20.66 -5.69 -4.93
CA HIS A 31 -21.74 -4.71 -4.98
C HIS A 31 -21.73 -3.92 -6.31
N LYS A 32 -20.55 -3.57 -6.82
CA LYS A 32 -20.40 -2.87 -8.11
C LYS A 32 -20.68 -3.76 -9.32
N LEU A 33 -20.44 -5.07 -9.19
CA LEU A 33 -20.58 -6.05 -10.26
C LEU A 33 -21.51 -7.20 -9.84
N PRO A 34 -22.84 -7.02 -9.85
CA PRO A 34 -23.79 -8.03 -9.36
C PRO A 34 -23.80 -9.34 -10.17
N GLY A 35 -23.34 -9.31 -11.43
CA GLY A 35 -23.19 -10.48 -12.30
C GLY A 35 -21.94 -11.30 -12.07
N LEU A 36 -21.08 -10.92 -11.11
CA LEU A 36 -19.80 -11.60 -10.86
C LEU A 36 -20.02 -13.01 -10.31
N THR A 37 -19.38 -14.00 -10.95
CA THR A 37 -19.46 -15.43 -10.58
C THR A 37 -18.29 -15.90 -9.72
N PHE A 38 -17.10 -15.32 -9.90
CA PHE A 38 -15.91 -15.62 -9.11
C PHE A 38 -15.05 -14.34 -8.89
N LEU A 39 -14.28 -14.32 -7.81
CA LEU A 39 -13.37 -13.23 -7.43
C LEU A 39 -12.21 -13.81 -6.61
N ASP A 40 -10.97 -13.38 -6.84
CA ASP A 40 -9.75 -13.89 -6.17
C ASP A 40 -9.62 -15.42 -6.18
N SER A 41 -9.89 -16.05 -7.33
CA SER A 41 -9.87 -17.51 -7.48
C SER A 41 -10.88 -18.27 -6.61
N ARG A 42 -11.88 -17.57 -6.03
CA ARG A 42 -12.96 -18.16 -5.22
C ARG A 42 -14.31 -17.78 -5.81
N ALA A 43 -15.24 -18.74 -5.87
CA ALA A 43 -16.61 -18.48 -6.27
C ALA A 43 -17.28 -17.44 -5.35
N VAL A 44 -18.13 -16.58 -5.91
CA VAL A 44 -18.90 -15.61 -5.15
C VAL A 44 -20.09 -16.32 -4.49
N SER A 45 -20.14 -16.32 -3.16
CA SER A 45 -21.22 -16.98 -2.42
C SER A 45 -22.47 -16.09 -2.32
N GLY A 46 -23.65 -16.72 -2.19
CA GLY A 46 -24.91 -16.01 -1.94
C GLY A 46 -24.89 -15.18 -0.65
N GLY A 47 -24.14 -15.60 0.37
CA GLY A 47 -23.94 -14.82 1.59
C GLY A 47 -23.19 -13.51 1.33
N GLU A 48 -22.11 -13.59 0.55
CA GLU A 48 -21.33 -12.41 0.15
C GLU A 48 -22.18 -11.44 -0.68
N ARG A 49 -23.08 -11.95 -1.54
CA ARG A 49 -24.01 -11.10 -2.31
C ARG A 49 -25.01 -10.37 -1.42
N LYS A 50 -25.59 -11.05 -0.43
CA LYS A 50 -26.51 -10.41 0.54
C LYS A 50 -25.79 -9.33 1.33
N GLU A 51 -24.60 -9.63 1.80
CA GLU A 51 -23.79 -8.71 2.58
C GLU A 51 -23.32 -7.51 1.74
N ALA A 52 -22.76 -7.75 0.56
CA ALA A 52 -22.39 -6.72 -0.40
C ALA A 52 -23.58 -5.82 -0.79
N LYS A 53 -24.79 -6.36 -0.89
CA LYS A 53 -26.00 -5.54 -1.11
C LYS A 53 -26.31 -4.64 0.08
N ARG A 54 -26.10 -5.13 1.31
CA ARG A 54 -26.35 -4.39 2.56
C ARG A 54 -25.32 -3.30 2.83
N VAL A 55 -24.02 -3.61 2.69
CA VAL A 55 -22.93 -2.71 3.08
C VAL A 55 -22.27 -1.98 1.91
N GLY A 56 -22.34 -2.54 0.70
CA GLY A 56 -21.54 -2.08 -0.44
C GLY A 56 -21.76 -0.63 -0.87
N ALA A 57 -22.96 -0.08 -0.65
CA ALA A 57 -23.27 1.33 -0.92
C ALA A 57 -22.40 2.30 -0.08
N PHE A 58 -22.03 1.89 1.13
CA PHE A 58 -21.26 2.70 2.09
C PHE A 58 -19.75 2.48 1.99
N MET A 59 -19.29 1.54 1.17
CA MET A 59 -17.87 1.17 1.06
C MET A 59 -17.11 1.99 0.03
N ARG A 60 -17.78 2.93 -0.64
CA ARG A 60 -17.16 3.84 -1.61
C ARG A 60 -16.15 4.74 -0.91
N VAL A 61 -14.89 4.68 -1.35
CA VAL A 61 -13.88 5.67 -0.96
C VAL A 61 -14.18 6.97 -1.70
N VAL A 62 -14.44 8.05 -0.95
CA VAL A 62 -14.58 9.39 -1.53
C VAL A 62 -13.17 9.90 -1.81
N ARG A 63 -12.86 10.10 -3.09
CA ARG A 63 -11.69 10.84 -3.50
C ARG A 63 -12.06 12.33 -3.51
N PRO A 64 -11.29 13.21 -2.84
CA PRO A 64 -11.50 14.64 -2.98
C PRO A 64 -11.41 15.01 -4.47
N PRO A 65 -12.24 15.96 -4.95
CA PRO A 65 -12.19 16.42 -6.34
C PRO A 65 -10.81 17.00 -6.64
N ASP A 66 -10.33 16.80 -7.87
CA ASP A 66 -8.96 17.17 -8.26
C ASP A 66 -8.67 18.68 -8.16
N GLU A 67 -9.71 19.52 -8.08
CA GLU A 67 -9.61 20.97 -7.90
C GLU A 67 -8.82 21.38 -6.64
N THR A 68 -8.92 20.60 -5.56
CA THR A 68 -8.18 20.88 -4.30
C THR A 68 -6.68 20.62 -4.41
N PHE A 69 -6.23 19.86 -5.41
CA PHE A 69 -4.79 19.66 -5.68
C PHE A 69 -4.20 20.79 -6.54
N SER A 70 -5.04 21.58 -7.20
CA SER A 70 -4.61 22.71 -8.03
C SER A 70 -4.34 24.00 -7.23
N GLU A 71 -4.93 24.15 -6.05
CA GLU A 71 -4.76 25.34 -5.19
C GLU A 71 -3.40 25.39 -4.48
N ALA A 72 -2.71 24.25 -4.33
CA ALA A 72 -1.32 24.24 -3.88
C ALA A 72 -0.35 24.90 -4.89
N SER A 73 -0.81 25.16 -6.14
CA SER A 73 0.00 25.75 -7.21
C SER A 73 -0.43 27.17 -7.60
N LYS A 74 -1.43 27.77 -6.93
CA LYS A 74 -1.99 29.09 -7.32
C LYS A 74 -2.01 30.14 -6.20
N VAL A 75 -1.17 30.01 -5.18
CA VAL A 75 -0.97 31.10 -4.20
C VAL A 75 0.21 31.97 -4.64
N SER A 76 -0.04 32.81 -5.65
CA SER A 76 0.79 33.99 -5.91
C SER A 76 -0.10 35.17 -6.30
N LYS A 77 -0.92 35.63 -5.34
CA LYS A 77 -1.30 37.05 -5.30
C LYS A 77 -1.74 37.52 -3.91
N GLU A 78 -0.79 38.17 -3.24
CA GLU A 78 -0.95 39.33 -2.36
C GLU A 78 -1.85 39.21 -1.11
N THR A 79 -1.24 38.93 0.05
CA THR A 79 -1.14 39.89 1.17
C THR A 79 -0.23 39.35 2.29
N SER A 80 0.57 40.27 2.82
CA SER A 80 1.71 40.08 3.72
C SER A 80 1.31 40.00 5.20
N SER A 81 1.73 38.95 5.92
CA SER A 81 2.43 39.07 7.22
C SER A 81 2.83 37.69 7.78
N GLY A 82 4.13 37.37 7.75
CA GLY A 82 4.76 36.69 8.88
C GLY A 82 4.99 35.18 8.84
N GLN A 83 5.04 34.51 7.67
CA GLN A 83 5.69 33.20 7.59
C GLN A 83 7.08 33.38 6.99
N GLU A 84 8.08 33.50 7.86
CA GLU A 84 9.49 33.53 7.48
C GLU A 84 9.84 32.16 6.88
N TYR A 85 9.86 32.13 5.55
CA TYR A 85 10.19 30.94 4.78
C TYR A 85 11.66 30.59 5.04
N THR A 86 11.88 29.47 5.72
CA THR A 86 13.20 28.85 5.90
C THR A 86 13.30 27.67 4.93
N PRO A 87 13.69 27.90 3.66
CA PRO A 87 13.88 26.81 2.73
C PRO A 87 14.95 25.85 3.24
N LEU A 88 14.80 24.58 2.89
CA LEU A 88 15.88 23.62 3.07
C LEU A 88 17.15 24.17 2.42
N PRO A 89 18.33 24.00 3.05
CA PRO A 89 19.57 24.45 2.48
C PRO A 89 19.70 23.87 1.07
N ALA A 90 19.99 24.73 0.10
CA ALA A 90 20.26 24.28 -1.26
C ALA A 90 21.34 23.21 -1.19
N SER A 91 21.03 22.01 -1.71
CA SER A 91 21.96 20.90 -1.76
C SER A 91 23.26 21.40 -2.38
N THR A 92 24.33 21.48 -1.58
CA THR A 92 25.67 21.86 -2.03
C THR A 92 26.36 20.73 -2.79
N ASP A 93 25.60 19.70 -3.16
CA ASP A 93 26.08 18.56 -3.91
C ASP A 93 26.39 19.01 -5.34
N THR A 94 27.60 19.53 -5.53
CA THR A 94 28.25 19.54 -6.83
C THR A 94 28.16 18.12 -7.38
N SER A 95 27.71 18.00 -8.63
CA SER A 95 27.63 16.72 -9.33
C SER A 95 28.99 16.02 -9.28
N GLY A 96 29.14 15.04 -8.39
CA GLY A 96 30.42 14.38 -8.10
C GLY A 96 30.66 14.04 -6.62
N ASN A 97 30.01 14.74 -5.68
CA ASN A 97 30.23 14.57 -4.24
C ASN A 97 29.32 13.52 -3.56
N HIS A 98 28.70 12.61 -4.31
CA HIS A 98 27.94 11.52 -3.69
C HIS A 98 28.89 10.58 -2.92
N ARG A 99 28.76 10.51 -1.60
CA ARG A 99 29.41 9.46 -0.78
C ARG A 99 28.46 8.27 -0.64
N GLY A 100 28.07 7.71 -1.77
CA GLY A 100 27.34 6.44 -1.78
C GLY A 100 28.28 5.31 -1.37
N VAL A 101 27.94 4.56 -0.33
CA VAL A 101 28.66 3.32 0.01
C VAL A 101 28.02 2.18 -0.77
N PHE A 102 28.74 1.64 -1.74
CA PHE A 102 28.32 0.43 -2.46
C PHE A 102 28.64 -0.80 -1.60
N GLY A 103 27.64 -1.35 -0.92
CA GLY A 103 27.75 -2.61 -0.19
C GLY A 103 27.26 -3.77 -1.06
N GLN A 104 28.13 -4.74 -1.36
CA GLN A 104 27.69 -5.98 -2.00
C GLN A 104 27.26 -6.97 -0.91
N CYS A 105 25.95 -7.07 -0.67
CA CYS A 105 25.41 -8.11 0.20
C CYS A 105 25.51 -9.48 -0.50
N LYS A 106 26.48 -10.32 -0.11
CA LYS A 106 26.53 -11.73 -0.51
C LYS A 106 25.45 -12.50 0.26
N TYR A 107 24.28 -12.63 -0.35
CA TYR A 107 23.25 -13.53 0.15
C TYR A 107 23.59 -14.97 -0.26
N VAL A 108 23.98 -15.80 0.72
CA VAL A 108 24.14 -17.24 0.52
C VAL A 108 22.82 -17.91 0.88
N TYR A 109 22.19 -18.53 -0.11
CA TYR A 109 20.92 -19.22 0.08
C TYR A 109 21.16 -20.63 0.63
N TYR A 110 20.87 -20.82 1.92
CA TYR A 110 20.90 -22.12 2.58
C TYR A 110 19.55 -22.81 2.37
N GLY A 111 19.40 -23.47 1.22
CA GLY A 111 18.17 -24.16 0.83
C GLY A 111 17.83 -25.34 1.75
N LYS A 112 17.06 -25.08 2.81
CA LYS A 112 16.22 -26.11 3.46
C LYS A 112 14.73 -26.00 3.09
N HIS A 113 14.34 -24.92 2.42
CA HIS A 113 12.97 -24.65 1.96
C HIS A 113 12.93 -24.09 0.53
N SER A 114 13.79 -24.58 -0.37
CA SER A 114 13.66 -24.23 -1.78
C SER A 114 12.46 -24.94 -2.38
N GLU A 115 11.30 -24.30 -2.28
CA GLU A 115 10.18 -24.46 -3.21
C GLU A 115 10.64 -23.93 -4.59
N GLY A 116 11.68 -24.55 -5.17
CA GLY A 116 12.46 -24.01 -6.27
C GLY A 116 11.61 -23.40 -7.39
N ASN A 117 12.16 -22.40 -8.09
CA ASN A 117 11.50 -21.80 -9.25
C ASN A 117 11.21 -22.87 -10.32
N ARG A 118 9.99 -23.43 -10.30
CA ARG A 118 9.52 -24.47 -11.25
C ARG A 118 9.47 -23.99 -12.71
N PHE A 119 9.76 -22.71 -12.94
CA PHE A 119 9.67 -22.04 -14.24
C PHE A 119 11.00 -21.55 -14.79
N ILE A 120 12.11 -21.62 -14.05
CA ILE A 120 13.42 -21.25 -14.60
C ILE A 120 14.03 -22.49 -15.24
N ARG A 121 14.16 -22.47 -16.57
CA ARG A 121 14.87 -23.51 -17.34
C ARG A 121 16.36 -23.20 -17.31
N ASN A 122 17.19 -24.22 -17.15
CA ASN A 122 18.65 -24.16 -16.94
C ASN A 122 19.48 -23.56 -18.11
N ASN A 123 18.85 -22.99 -19.14
CA ASN A 123 19.54 -22.49 -20.33
C ASN A 123 19.51 -20.94 -20.41
N GLN A 124 19.28 -20.25 -19.29
CA GLN A 124 19.23 -18.77 -19.23
C GLN A 124 20.19 -18.19 -18.17
N LEU A 125 21.28 -18.89 -17.86
CA LEU A 125 22.39 -18.30 -17.11
C LEU A 125 23.59 -18.11 -18.04
#